data_AF-A0A1V3SF23-F1
#
_entry.id   AF-A0A1V3SF23-F1
#
_cell.length_a   1.000
_cell.length_b   1.000
_cell.length_c   1.000
_cell.angle_alpha   90.00
_cell.angle_beta   90.00
_cell.angle_gamma   90.00
#
_symmetry.space_group_name_H-M   'P 1'
#
loop_
_entity.id
_entity.type
_entity.pdbx_description
1 polymer ?
#
loop_
_entity_poly.entity_id
_entity_poly.type
_entity_poly.pdbx_seq_one_letter_code
_entity_poly.pdbx_strand_id
1 'polypeptide(L)'
;MSQNEAFAAAAHLHVLLRRKTGRVTDTEWMVSNFEYAQAIVRFARDKASEDGHEDLLPLAERLEALVIPVRKSAAPSIPLLTVIEGRLKAPSTAVDLDTRYIGRLR
;
A
#
# COMPACT_ATOMS: atom_id res chain seq x y z
N MET A 1 14.79 10.60 -9.92
CA MET A 1 14.88 10.75 -8.44
C MET A 1 15.85 9.70 -7.95
N SER A 2 16.76 10.04 -7.04
CA SER A 2 17.81 9.11 -6.62
C SER A 2 17.26 8.14 -5.60
N GLN A 3 17.45 6.83 -5.82
CA GLN A 3 17.05 5.78 -4.88
C GLN A 3 17.61 6.03 -3.47
N ASN A 4 18.78 6.69 -3.36
CA ASN A 4 19.36 7.08 -2.08
C ASN A 4 18.50 8.08 -1.29
N GLU A 5 17.77 8.98 -1.96
CA GLU A 5 16.89 9.94 -1.29
C GLU A 5 15.67 9.24 -0.69
N ALA A 6 15.12 8.25 -1.41
CA ALA A 6 14.03 7.41 -0.91
C ALA A 6 14.48 6.58 0.30
N PHE A 7 15.66 5.98 0.25
CA PHE A 7 16.24 5.26 1.39
C PHE A 7 16.47 6.17 2.60
N ALA A 8 16.98 7.38 2.39
CA ALA A 8 17.16 8.35 3.48
C ALA A 8 15.83 8.74 4.13
N ALA A 9 14.79 8.99 3.32
CA ALA A 9 13.44 9.27 3.82
C ALA A 9 12.85 8.08 4.59
N ALA A 10 12.97 6.86 4.06
CA ALA A 10 12.50 5.64 4.70
C ALA A 10 13.22 5.38 6.04
N ALA A 11 14.53 5.59 6.10
CA ALA A 11 15.33 5.43 7.32
C ALA A 11 14.93 6.44 8.41
N HIS A 12 14.75 7.72 8.05
CA HIS A 12 14.30 8.74 9.00
C HIS A 12 12.90 8.44 9.53
N LEU A 13 11.98 8.00 8.66
CA LEU A 13 10.65 7.59 9.08
C LEU A 13 10.69 6.36 10.00
N HIS A 14 11.50 5.36 9.67
CA HIS A 14 11.71 4.18 10.50
C HIS A 14 12.16 4.54 11.93
N VAL A 15 13.19 5.38 12.07
CA VAL A 15 13.75 5.75 13.38
C VAL A 15 12.70 6.45 14.23
N LEU A 16 11.94 7.38 13.65
CA LEU A 16 10.90 8.10 14.37
C LEU A 16 9.74 7.20 14.75
N LEU A 17 9.27 6.34 13.84
CA LEU A 17 8.22 5.36 14.15
C LEU A 17 8.64 4.42 15.29
N ARG A 18 9.88 3.91 15.25
CA ARG A 18 10.40 3.07 16.33
C ARG A 18 10.45 3.80 17.66
N ARG A 19 10.87 5.06 17.67
CA ARG A 19 10.99 5.86 18.91
C ARG A 19 9.62 6.22 19.50
N LYS A 20 8.64 6.55 18.67
CA LYS A 20 7.33 7.05 19.11
C LYS A 20 6.31 5.94 19.36
N THR A 21 6.33 4.90 18.53
CA THR A 21 5.33 3.82 18.54
C THR A 21 5.89 2.47 18.98
N GLY A 22 7.21 2.34 19.10
CA GLY A 22 7.89 1.07 19.38
C GLY A 22 7.95 0.10 18.19
N ARG A 23 7.36 0.47 17.04
CA ARG A 23 7.21 -0.42 15.89
C ARG A 23 8.44 -0.37 14.97
N VAL A 24 9.04 -1.53 14.76
CA VAL A 24 10.12 -1.73 13.78
C VAL A 24 9.49 -1.91 12.41
N THR A 25 9.99 -1.18 11.42
CA THR A 25 9.48 -1.18 10.04
C THR A 25 10.63 -1.41 9.06
N ASP A 26 10.42 -2.18 8.00
CA ASP A 26 11.49 -2.46 7.05
C ASP A 26 11.71 -1.29 6.06
N THR A 27 12.95 -0.77 5.98
CA THR A 27 13.31 0.35 5.10
C THR A 27 13.49 -0.05 3.64
N GLU A 28 13.94 -1.29 3.38
CA GLU A 28 14.13 -1.79 2.03
C GLU A 28 12.78 -2.04 1.35
N TRP A 29 11.83 -2.61 2.10
CA TRP A 29 10.44 -2.75 1.63
C TRP A 29 9.73 -1.42 1.45
N MET A 30 10.02 -0.41 2.28
CA MET A 30 9.48 0.94 2.07
C MET A 30 9.92 1.57 0.76
N VAL A 31 11.07 1.19 0.20
CA VAL A 31 11.57 1.75 -1.07
C VAL A 31 11.19 0.87 -2.25
N SER A 32 11.21 -0.46 -2.08
CA SER A 32 10.97 -1.43 -3.17
C SER A 32 9.50 -1.78 -3.39
N ASN A 33 8.64 -1.59 -2.39
CA ASN A 33 7.22 -1.93 -2.46
C ASN A 33 6.32 -0.71 -2.20
N PHE A 34 5.60 -0.30 -3.25
CA PHE A 34 4.65 0.81 -3.21
C PHE A 34 3.52 0.64 -2.20
N GLU A 35 2.88 -0.53 -2.16
CA GLU A 35 1.72 -0.77 -1.31
C GLU A 35 2.14 -0.74 0.17
N TYR A 36 3.31 -1.29 0.45
CA TYR A 36 3.89 -1.23 1.79
C TYR A 36 4.25 0.21 2.17
N ALA A 37 4.90 0.96 1.29
CA ALA A 37 5.21 2.38 1.54
C ALA A 37 3.93 3.19 1.85
N GLN A 38 2.86 2.99 1.07
CA GLN A 38 1.57 3.65 1.29
C GLN A 38 0.95 3.27 2.63
N ALA A 39 1.01 1.98 3.01
CA ALA A 39 0.52 1.52 4.30
C ALA A 39 1.29 2.17 5.47
N ILE A 40 2.62 2.33 5.35
CA ILE A 40 3.44 3.00 6.36
C ILE A 40 3.15 4.50 6.42
N VAL A 41 2.98 5.18 5.28
CA VAL A 41 2.59 6.60 5.23
C VAL A 41 1.24 6.82 5.92
N ARG A 42 0.24 5.97 5.63
CA ARG A 42 -1.06 6.02 6.30
C ARG A 42 -0.93 5.79 7.81
N PHE A 43 -0.17 4.77 8.22
CA PHE A 43 0.07 4.51 9.64
C PHE A 43 0.74 5.69 10.35
N ALA A 44 1.70 6.35 9.70
CA ALA A 44 2.36 7.53 10.24
C ALA A 44 1.39 8.71 10.41
N ARG A 45 0.46 8.91 9.47
CA ARG A 45 -0.61 9.92 9.56
C ARG A 45 -1.59 9.62 10.69
N ASP A 46 -2.08 8.38 10.76
CA ASP A 46 -2.99 7.94 11.83
C ASP A 46 -2.34 8.19 13.21
N LYS A 47 -1.05 7.85 13.35
CA LYS A 47 -0.28 8.08 14.57
C LYS A 47 -0.01 9.56 14.87
N ALA A 48 0.16 10.40 13.86
CA ALA A 48 0.26 11.83 14.05
C ALA A 48 -1.04 12.41 14.62
N SER A 49 -2.19 11.93 14.15
CA SER A 49 -3.51 12.37 14.62
C SER A 49 -3.89 11.79 15.99
N GLU A 50 -3.59 10.53 16.26
CA GLU A 50 -3.94 9.85 17.52
C GLU A 50 -3.02 10.26 18.69
N ASP A 51 -1.70 10.25 18.46
CA ASP A 51 -0.68 10.45 19.51
C ASP A 51 -0.08 11.87 19.50
N GLY A 52 -0.58 12.77 18.63
CA GLY A 52 -0.12 14.16 18.53
C GLY A 52 1.31 14.31 18.03
N HIS A 53 1.76 13.39 17.18
CA HIS A 53 3.13 13.36 16.65
C HIS A 53 3.23 14.01 15.27
N GLU A 54 3.06 15.32 15.23
CA GLU A 54 3.06 16.14 14.01
C GLU A 54 4.38 16.03 13.22
N ASP A 55 5.49 15.72 13.89
CA ASP A 55 6.81 15.48 13.27
C ASP A 55 6.81 14.32 12.26
N LEU A 56 5.85 13.39 12.36
CA LEU A 56 5.73 12.25 11.44
C LEU A 56 5.16 12.65 10.07
N LEU A 57 4.33 13.70 10.01
CA LEU A 57 3.68 14.18 8.80
C LEU A 57 4.68 14.58 7.69
N PRO A 58 5.66 15.47 7.93
CA PRO A 58 6.57 15.91 6.88
C PRO A 58 7.44 14.78 6.33
N LEU A 59 7.76 13.78 7.15
CA LEU A 59 8.53 12.61 6.71
C LEU A 59 7.67 11.63 5.91
N ALA A 60 6.41 11.45 6.29
CA ALA A 60 5.46 10.63 5.56
C ALA A 60 5.17 11.24 4.17
N GLU A 61 4.97 12.56 4.09
CA GLU A 61 4.81 13.28 2.83
C GLU A 61 6.06 13.20 1.95
N ARG A 62 7.25 13.33 2.55
CA ARG A 62 8.51 13.19 1.82
C ARG A 62 8.70 11.77 1.25
N LEU A 63 8.37 10.74 2.04
CA LEU A 63 8.43 9.35 1.55
C LEU A 63 7.42 9.13 0.43
N GLU A 64 6.20 9.62 0.58
CA GLU A 64 5.15 9.56 -0.45
C GLU A 64 5.62 10.24 -1.74
N ALA A 65 6.15 11.46 -1.68
CA ALA A 65 6.64 12.17 -2.86
C ALA A 65 7.79 11.44 -3.59
N LEU A 66 8.61 10.66 -2.88
CA LEU A 66 9.77 9.98 -3.42
C LEU A 66 9.48 8.55 -3.91
N VAL A 67 8.58 7.83 -3.24
CA VAL A 67 8.30 6.41 -3.48
C VAL A 67 6.99 6.19 -4.22
N ILE A 68 5.98 7.02 -3.97
CA ILE A 68 4.67 6.90 -4.62
C ILE A 68 4.79 7.71 -5.91
N PRO A 69 5.01 7.07 -7.09
CA PRO A 69 4.97 7.81 -8.34
C PRO A 69 3.62 8.48 -8.39
N VAL A 70 3.60 9.80 -8.63
CA VAL A 70 2.37 10.57 -8.83
C VAL A 70 1.54 9.79 -9.83
N ARG A 71 0.52 9.06 -9.36
CA ARG A 71 -0.49 8.47 -10.22
C ARG A 71 -1.25 9.67 -10.79
N LYS A 72 -0.72 10.22 -11.88
CA LYS A 72 -1.51 11.06 -12.77
C LYS A 72 -2.69 10.20 -13.20
N SER A 73 -3.88 10.68 -12.85
CA SER A 73 -5.19 10.05 -12.98
C SER A 73 -5.41 8.79 -12.14
N ALA A 74 -6.14 8.98 -11.05
CA ALA A 74 -7.24 8.08 -10.73
C ALA A 74 -8.06 7.84 -12.01
N ALA A 75 -7.85 6.70 -12.66
CA ALA A 75 -8.89 6.15 -13.52
C ALA A 75 -10.12 5.95 -12.61
N PRO A 76 -11.34 6.31 -13.07
CA PRO A 76 -12.53 6.15 -12.25
C PRO A 76 -12.62 4.68 -11.85
N SER A 77 -12.46 4.41 -10.55
CA SER A 77 -12.71 3.10 -9.99
C SER A 77 -14.19 2.83 -10.19
N ILE A 78 -14.52 2.06 -11.23
CA ILE A 78 -15.86 1.56 -11.45
C ILE A 78 -16.24 0.82 -10.16
N PRO A 79 -17.33 1.22 -9.48
CA PRO A 79 -17.71 0.59 -8.23
C PRO A 79 -17.94 -0.89 -8.47
N LEU A 80 -17.48 -1.71 -7.53
CA LEU A 80 -17.54 -3.18 -7.62
C LEU A 80 -18.96 -3.65 -7.98
N LEU A 81 -19.99 -2.98 -7.47
CA LEU A 81 -21.39 -3.25 -7.79
C LEU A 81 -21.68 -3.21 -9.30
N THR A 82 -21.20 -2.20 -10.01
CA THR A 82 -21.37 -2.06 -11.47
C THR A 82 -20.61 -3.13 -12.25
N VAL A 83 -19.46 -3.60 -11.74
CA VAL A 83 -18.73 -4.73 -12.33
C VAL A 83 -19.51 -6.04 -12.16
N ILE A 84 -20.10 -6.25 -10.98
CA ILE A 84 -20.89 -7.46 -10.69
C ILE A 84 -22.16 -7.47 -11.58
N GLU A 85 -22.85 -6.34 -11.70
CA GLU A 85 -24.03 -6.21 -12.58
C GLU A 85 -23.71 -6.50 -14.05
N GLY A 86 -22.58 -5.99 -14.56
CA GLY A 86 -22.12 -6.30 -15.92
C GLY A 86 -21.83 -7.78 -16.13
N ARG A 87 -21.25 -8.46 -15.13
CA ARG A 87 -20.93 -9.89 -15.19
C ARG A 87 -22.18 -10.78 -15.14
N LEU A 88 -23.20 -10.37 -14.38
CA LEU A 88 -24.48 -11.07 -14.30
C LEU A 88 -25.27 -10.99 -15.61
N LYS A 89 -25.05 -9.93 -16.42
CA LYS A 89 -25.76 -9.73 -17.69
C LYS A 89 -25.09 -10.38 -18.89
N ALA A 90 -23.83 -10.81 -18.77
CA ALA A 90 -23.12 -11.53 -19.82
C ALA A 90 -23.56 -13.02 -19.83
N PRO A 91 -23.78 -13.63 -21.02
CA PRO A 91 -24.02 -15.07 -21.10
C PRO A 91 -22.76 -15.82 -20.63
N SER A 92 -22.90 -16.56 -19.54
CA SER A 92 -21.86 -17.43 -19.01
C SER A 92 -21.56 -18.54 -20.02
N THR A 93 -20.43 -18.44 -20.73
CA THR A 93 -19.82 -19.62 -21.35
C THR A 93 -19.28 -20.47 -20.22
N ALA A 94 -20.03 -21.51 -19.86
CA ALA A 94 -19.64 -22.48 -18.85
C ALA A 94 -18.27 -23.07 -19.22
N VAL A 95 -17.24 -22.66 -18.48
CA VAL A 95 -15.93 -23.33 -18.49
C VAL A 95 -16.10 -24.56 -17.61
N ASP A 96 -15.99 -25.73 -18.23
CA ASP A 96 -16.02 -27.03 -17.59
C ASP A 96 -14.89 -27.12 -16.54
N LEU A 97 -15.26 -27.17 -15.25
CA LEU A 97 -14.35 -27.15 -14.11
C LEU A 97 -14.05 -28.56 -13.57
N ASP A 98 -14.52 -29.62 -14.25
CA ASP A 98 -14.45 -30.99 -13.73
C ASP A 98 -13.03 -31.62 -13.81
N THR A 99 -12.05 -30.94 -14.41
CA THR A 99 -10.72 -31.52 -14.66
C THR A 99 -9.60 -31.05 -13.72
N ARG A 100 -9.87 -30.32 -12.63
CA ARG A 100 -8.76 -29.83 -11.78
C ARG A 100 -9.03 -29.85 -10.28
N TYR A 101 -9.31 -31.05 -9.75
CA TYR A 101 -9.16 -31.35 -8.33
C TYR A 101 -7.82 -32.06 -8.09
N ILE A 102 -6.86 -31.37 -7.47
CA ILE A 102 -5.58 -31.96 -7.04
C ILE A 102 -5.36 -31.61 -5.56
N GLY A 103 -5.20 -32.64 -4.74
CA GLY A 103 -4.50 -32.53 -3.45
C GLY A 103 -5.39 -32.38 -2.22
N ARG A 104 -5.98 -33.49 -1.78
CA ARG A 104 -6.47 -33.66 -0.40
C ARG A 104 -5.25 -33.72 0.53
N LEU A 105 -5.05 -32.69 1.36
CA LEU A 105 -4.02 -32.71 2.42
C LEU A 105 -4.41 -33.77 3.47
N ARG A 106 -3.43 -34.58 3.87
CA ARG A 106 -3.50 -35.53 4.99
C ARG A 106 -2.72 -34.94 6.14
#